data_AF-Q4DRY5-F1
#
_entry.id   AF-Q4DRY5-F1
#
_cell.length_a   1.000
_cell.length_b   1.000
_cell.length_c   1.000
_cell.angle_alpha   90.00
_cell.angle_beta   90.00
_cell.angle_gamma   90.00
#
_symmetry.space_group_name_H-M   'P 1'
#
loop_
_entity.id
_entity.type
_entity.pdbx_description
1 polymer ?
#
loop_
_entity_poly.entity_id
_entity_poly.type
_entity_poly.pdbx_seq_one_letter_code
_entity_poly.pdbx_strand_id
1 'polypeptide(L)'
;MSLKSVAPVETASSGVSKGHNVAINGFIAWLLIITVFVAYFFWAFLPRHVLDRTLMSYYPDKYWAVALPAILVISTVYYLSTSFLLVLHRTNPLTDGFCVADADAKEDYHGLESLSEAKEGVPPITEIPVSVASRLLFQPWT
;
A
#
# COMPACT_ATOMS: atom_id res chain seq x y z
N MET A 1 6.56 8.69 -47.17
CA MET A 1 7.24 8.27 -45.93
C MET A 1 7.04 9.39 -44.91
N SER A 2 5.87 9.42 -44.25
CA SER A 2 5.50 10.51 -43.33
C SER A 2 5.94 10.10 -41.93
N LEU A 3 6.99 10.75 -41.43
CA LEU A 3 7.44 10.62 -40.05
C LEU A 3 6.34 11.15 -39.14
N LYS A 4 5.58 10.25 -38.53
CA LYS A 4 4.81 10.59 -37.33
C LYS A 4 5.84 11.00 -36.27
N SER A 5 6.01 12.30 -36.10
CA SER A 5 6.56 12.92 -34.90
C SER A 5 5.73 12.46 -33.71
N VAL A 6 6.13 11.36 -33.08
CA VAL A 6 5.57 10.86 -31.83
C VAL A 6 6.00 11.85 -30.75
N ALA A 7 5.07 12.64 -30.22
CA ALA A 7 5.32 13.59 -29.14
C ALA A 7 5.60 12.84 -27.83
N PRO A 8 6.83 12.91 -27.25
CA PRO A 8 7.14 12.18 -26.01
C PRO A 8 6.97 13.03 -24.73
N VAL A 9 6.59 14.30 -24.83
CA VAL A 9 6.73 15.26 -23.70
C VAL A 9 5.47 15.39 -22.83
N GLU A 10 4.29 15.03 -23.33
CA GLU A 10 3.05 15.26 -22.57
C GLU A 10 2.81 14.24 -21.44
N THR A 11 3.20 12.97 -21.64
CA THR A 11 2.97 11.91 -20.65
C THR A 11 3.76 12.14 -19.36
N ALA A 12 4.99 12.63 -19.46
CA ALA A 12 5.84 12.95 -18.30
C ALA A 12 5.20 14.04 -17.42
N SER A 13 4.66 15.10 -18.01
CA SER A 13 4.01 16.17 -17.26
C SER A 13 2.76 15.69 -16.50
N SER A 14 2.00 14.77 -17.11
CA SER A 14 0.78 14.22 -16.52
C SER A 14 1.06 13.32 -15.31
N GLY A 15 2.15 12.54 -15.34
CA GLY A 15 2.58 11.70 -14.22
C GLY A 15 3.04 12.52 -13.03
N VAL A 16 3.83 13.57 -13.27
CA VAL A 16 4.29 14.51 -12.23
C VAL A 16 3.09 15.23 -11.60
N SER A 17 2.13 15.69 -12.41
CA SER A 17 0.90 16.33 -11.92
C SER A 17 0.07 15.36 -11.06
N LYS A 18 -0.10 14.10 -11.47
CA LYS A 18 -0.79 13.09 -10.67
C LYS A 18 -0.11 12.87 -9.31
N GLY A 19 1.21 12.70 -9.29
CA GLY A 19 1.97 12.53 -8.05
C GLY A 19 1.85 13.74 -7.11
N HIS A 20 1.94 14.95 -7.66
CA HIS A 20 1.77 16.20 -6.90
C HIS A 20 0.38 16.30 -6.25
N ASN A 21 -0.68 15.99 -7.00
CA ASN A 21 -2.04 15.98 -6.48
C ASN A 21 -2.24 14.92 -5.40
N VAL A 22 -1.65 13.73 -5.54
CA VAL A 22 -1.72 12.67 -4.52
C VAL A 22 -1.06 13.11 -3.22
N ALA A 23 0.12 13.73 -3.29
CA ALA A 23 0.83 14.21 -2.10
C ALA A 23 0.04 15.31 -1.36
N ILE A 24 -0.53 16.27 -2.09
CA ILE A 24 -1.36 17.34 -1.51
C ILE A 24 -2.61 16.77 -0.86
N ASN A 25 -3.30 15.86 -1.54
CA ASN A 25 -4.52 15.23 -1.00
C ASN A 25 -4.21 14.44 0.28
N GLY A 26 -3.08 13.72 0.32
CA GLY A 26 -2.62 13.04 1.52
C GLY A 26 -2.36 14.00 2.68
N PHE A 27 -1.74 15.15 2.40
CA PHE A 27 -1.48 16.18 3.40
C PHE A 27 -2.78 16.80 3.95
N ILE A 28 -3.74 17.14 3.09
CA ILE A 28 -5.04 17.66 3.49
C ILE A 28 -5.81 16.63 4.34
N ALA A 29 -5.80 15.37 3.93
CA ALA A 29 -6.44 14.28 4.69
C ALA A 29 -5.81 14.13 6.07
N TRP A 30 -4.48 14.20 6.17
CA TRP A 30 -3.78 14.14 7.45
C TRP A 30 -4.14 15.31 8.38
N LEU A 31 -4.19 16.54 7.86
CA LEU A 31 -4.63 17.72 8.63
C LEU A 31 -6.09 17.62 9.09
N LEU A 32 -6.97 17.06 8.26
CA LEU A 32 -8.36 16.83 8.61
C LEU A 32 -8.45 15.80 9.75
N ILE A 33 -7.79 14.66 9.59
CA ILE A 33 -7.81 13.58 10.58
C ILE A 33 -7.26 14.07 11.92
N ILE A 34 -6.13 14.77 11.95
CA ILE A 34 -5.56 15.27 13.21
C ILE A 34 -6.47 16.32 13.87
N THR A 35 -7.12 17.19 13.08
CA THR A 35 -8.07 18.19 13.60
C THR A 35 -9.29 17.51 14.25
N VAL A 36 -9.88 16.53 13.56
CA VAL A 36 -11.02 15.75 14.09
C VAL A 36 -10.59 14.95 15.32
N PHE A 37 -9.38 14.40 15.32
CA PHE A 37 -8.86 13.61 16.45
C PHE A 37 -8.63 14.47 17.70
N VAL A 38 -8.07 15.67 17.51
CA VAL A 38 -7.92 16.65 18.60
C VAL A 38 -9.28 17.09 19.12
N ALA A 39 -10.24 17.40 18.24
CA ALA A 39 -11.61 17.75 18.63
C ALA A 39 -12.30 16.60 19.40
N TYR A 40 -12.09 15.35 18.98
CA TYR A 40 -12.57 14.16 19.67
C TYR A 40 -12.00 14.06 21.09
N PHE A 41 -10.70 14.29 21.29
CA PHE A 41 -10.12 14.27 22.63
C PHE A 41 -10.64 15.38 23.53
N PHE A 42 -10.78 16.60 22.99
CA PHE A 42 -11.41 17.69 23.72
C PHE A 42 -12.83 17.27 24.15
N TRP A 43 -13.66 16.77 23.25
CA TRP A 43 -15.03 16.34 23.58
C TRP A 43 -15.08 15.14 24.56
N ALA A 44 -14.17 14.18 24.43
CA ALA A 44 -14.09 13.00 25.28
C ALA A 44 -13.75 13.38 26.74
N PHE A 45 -12.70 14.18 26.93
CA PHE A 45 -12.18 14.53 28.25
C PHE A 45 -12.85 15.74 28.91
N LEU A 46 -13.52 16.62 28.15
CA LEU A 46 -14.19 17.79 28.72
C LEU A 46 -15.36 17.35 29.60
N PRO A 47 -15.48 17.82 30.85
CA PRO A 47 -16.50 17.32 31.76
C PRO A 47 -17.91 17.80 31.35
N ARG A 48 -18.94 16.99 31.69
CA ARG A 48 -20.35 17.23 31.29
C ARG A 48 -20.85 18.63 31.63
N HIS A 49 -20.52 19.14 32.82
CA HIS A 49 -20.96 20.47 33.25
C HIS A 49 -20.48 21.62 32.36
N VAL A 50 -19.31 21.49 31.70
CA VAL A 50 -18.84 22.49 30.73
C VAL A 50 -19.56 22.28 29.40
N LEU A 51 -19.75 21.02 29.00
CA LEU A 51 -20.44 20.67 27.77
C LEU A 51 -21.89 21.16 27.78
N ASP A 52 -22.62 20.96 28.87
CA ASP A 52 -24.02 21.38 29.04
C ASP A 52 -24.18 22.92 28.99
N ARG A 53 -23.14 23.68 29.38
CA ARG A 53 -23.15 25.16 29.29
C ARG A 53 -22.83 25.68 27.90
N THR A 54 -22.02 24.95 27.13
CA THR A 54 -21.48 25.40 25.84
C THR A 54 -22.32 24.90 24.66
N LEU A 55 -22.71 23.63 24.70
CA LEU A 55 -23.59 23.00 23.74
C LEU A 55 -24.94 22.75 24.43
N MET A 56 -25.98 23.40 23.94
CA MET A 56 -27.36 23.31 24.40
C MET A 56 -27.87 21.86 24.31
N SER A 57 -27.60 21.04 25.33
CA SER A 57 -28.03 19.64 25.57
C SER A 57 -27.96 18.59 24.44
N TYR A 58 -27.66 18.95 23.19
CA TYR A 58 -27.63 18.05 22.03
C TYR A 58 -26.19 17.70 21.63
N TYR A 59 -25.47 16.99 22.51
CA TYR A 59 -24.19 16.36 22.16
C TYR A 59 -24.35 14.83 22.11
N PRO A 60 -23.51 14.12 21.33
CA PRO A 60 -23.51 12.66 21.32
C PRO A 60 -23.26 12.11 22.73
N ASP A 61 -23.77 10.91 23.04
CA ASP A 61 -23.47 10.30 24.33
C ASP A 61 -21.96 10.04 24.46
N LYS A 62 -21.38 10.39 25.61
CA LYS A 62 -19.98 10.12 25.97
C LYS A 62 -19.63 8.63 25.95
N TYR A 63 -20.63 7.75 25.95
CA TYR A 63 -20.42 6.34 25.63
C TYR A 63 -19.60 6.12 24.36
N TRP A 64 -19.82 6.94 23.33
CA TRP A 64 -19.07 6.85 22.06
C TRP A 64 -17.58 7.18 22.20
N ALA A 65 -17.18 7.93 23.24
CA ALA A 65 -15.76 8.14 23.53
C ALA A 65 -15.03 6.83 23.83
N VAL A 66 -15.71 5.83 24.41
CA VAL A 66 -15.11 4.50 24.67
C VAL A 66 -15.45 3.53 23.53
N ALA A 67 -16.65 3.64 22.95
CA ALA A 67 -17.08 2.73 21.90
C ALA A 67 -16.27 2.86 20.61
N LEU A 68 -15.91 4.07 20.18
CA LEU A 68 -15.14 4.27 18.94
C LEU A 68 -13.76 3.57 18.98
N PRO A 69 -12.91 3.77 20.00
CA PRO A 69 -11.65 3.02 20.13
C PRO A 69 -11.88 1.50 20.19
N ALA A 70 -12.90 1.05 20.92
CA ALA A 70 -13.21 -0.38 21.02
C ALA A 70 -13.59 -0.98 19.65
N ILE A 71 -14.43 -0.29 18.87
CA ILE A 71 -14.80 -0.70 17.51
C ILE A 71 -13.58 -0.75 16.59
N LEU A 72 -12.67 0.24 16.68
CA LEU A 72 -11.43 0.22 15.88
C LEU A 72 -10.55 -0.99 16.20
N VAL A 73 -10.38 -1.32 17.48
CA VAL A 73 -9.62 -2.51 17.89
C VAL A 73 -10.30 -3.80 17.41
N ILE A 74 -11.60 -3.94 17.63
CA ILE A 74 -12.38 -5.11 17.18
C ILE A 74 -12.31 -5.24 15.65
N SER A 75 -12.48 -4.14 14.92
CA SER A 75 -12.40 -4.09 13.46
C SER A 75 -11.01 -4.48 12.96
N THR A 76 -9.94 -4.01 13.60
CA THR A 76 -8.57 -4.37 13.24
C THR A 76 -8.31 -5.86 13.46
N VAL A 77 -8.70 -6.40 14.62
CA VAL A 77 -8.57 -7.83 14.93
C VAL A 77 -9.37 -8.68 13.96
N TYR A 78 -10.61 -8.28 13.67
CA TYR A 78 -11.46 -8.94 12.68
C TYR A 78 -10.80 -8.95 11.30
N TYR A 79 -10.36 -7.78 10.81
CA TYR A 79 -9.71 -7.65 9.50
C TYR A 79 -8.47 -8.52 9.38
N LEU A 80 -7.58 -8.51 10.39
CA LEU A 80 -6.38 -9.34 10.40
C LEU A 80 -6.72 -10.83 10.44
N SER A 81 -7.67 -11.23 11.27
CA SER A 81 -8.09 -12.63 11.41
C SER A 81 -8.71 -13.16 10.12
N THR A 82 -9.63 -12.39 9.52
CA THR A 82 -10.23 -12.73 8.22
C THR A 82 -9.19 -12.77 7.13
N SER A 83 -8.27 -11.82 7.07
CA SER A 83 -7.19 -11.80 6.07
C SER A 83 -6.31 -13.04 6.20
N PHE A 84 -5.94 -13.43 7.42
CA PHE A 84 -5.17 -14.65 7.66
C PHE A 84 -5.92 -15.91 7.26
N LEU A 85 -7.20 -16.03 7.62
CA LEU A 85 -8.04 -17.16 7.19
C LEU A 85 -8.20 -17.23 5.67
N LEU A 86 -8.35 -16.07 5.01
CA LEU A 86 -8.39 -15.99 3.55
C LEU A 86 -7.06 -16.41 2.92
N VAL A 87 -5.92 -15.99 3.48
CA VAL A 87 -4.60 -16.44 3.04
C VAL A 87 -4.50 -17.97 3.18
N LEU A 88 -4.86 -18.55 4.32
CA LEU A 88 -4.84 -20.00 4.53
C LEU A 88 -5.77 -20.74 3.56
N HIS A 89 -6.95 -20.19 3.27
CA HIS A 89 -7.89 -20.79 2.32
C HIS A 89 -7.42 -20.69 0.86
N ARG A 90 -6.65 -19.65 0.53
CA ARG A 90 -6.12 -19.43 -0.83
C ARG A 90 -4.77 -20.08 -1.07
N THR A 91 -4.03 -20.40 -0.01
CA THR A 91 -2.72 -21.05 -0.11
C THR A 91 -2.93 -22.49 -0.60
N ASN A 92 -2.16 -22.88 -1.61
CA ASN A 92 -2.15 -24.26 -2.10
C ASN A 92 -1.69 -25.23 -1.00
N PRO A 93 -2.15 -26.49 -1.00
CA PRO A 93 -1.70 -27.47 -0.02
C PRO A 93 -0.19 -27.69 -0.14
N LEU A 94 0.49 -27.96 0.98
CA LEU A 94 1.95 -28.14 1.03
C LEU A 94 2.49 -29.24 0.10
N THR A 95 1.65 -30.17 -0.34
CA THR A 95 2.01 -31.25 -1.27
C THR A 95 2.04 -30.76 -2.73
N ASP A 96 1.57 -29.56 -3.01
CA ASP A 96 1.52 -29.02 -4.37
C ASP A 96 2.89 -28.49 -4.80
N GLY A 97 3.36 -28.94 -5.97
CA GLY A 97 4.61 -28.47 -6.58
C GLY A 97 4.55 -27.00 -6.96
N PHE A 98 3.35 -26.45 -7.16
CA PHE A 98 3.14 -25.01 -7.39
C PHE A 98 3.46 -24.13 -6.16
N CYS A 99 3.72 -24.72 -4.98
CA CYS A 99 4.27 -23.95 -3.86
C CYS A 99 5.73 -23.50 -4.10
N VAL A 100 6.46 -24.18 -5.00
CA VAL A 100 7.87 -23.87 -5.32
C VAL A 100 7.98 -22.91 -6.51
N ALA A 101 7.11 -23.07 -7.51
CA ALA A 101 7.07 -22.22 -8.70
C ALA A 101 5.79 -21.38 -8.69
N ASP A 102 5.94 -20.08 -8.45
CA ASP A 102 4.85 -19.12 -8.55
C ASP A 102 4.32 -19.09 -9.99
N ALA A 103 3.02 -19.36 -10.18
CA ALA A 103 2.38 -19.34 -11.49
C ALA A 103 2.30 -17.91 -12.06
N ASP A 104 2.28 -16.91 -11.18
CA ASP A 104 2.24 -15.49 -11.55
C ASP A 104 3.65 -14.86 -11.54
N ALA A 105 4.70 -15.68 -11.50
CA ALA A 105 6.08 -15.21 -11.64
C ALA A 105 6.23 -14.46 -12.96
N LYS A 106 6.20 -13.13 -12.88
CA LYS A 106 6.41 -12.27 -14.03
C LYS A 106 7.84 -12.48 -14.50
N GLU A 107 8.00 -13.04 -15.69
CA GLU A 107 9.31 -13.11 -16.33
C GLU A 107 9.72 -11.68 -16.71
N ASP A 108 10.48 -11.03 -15.83
CA ASP A 108 10.95 -9.67 -16.06
C ASP A 108 12.18 -9.67 -16.96
N TYR A 109 11.94 -9.97 -18.24
CA TYR A 109 12.99 -9.91 -19.27
C TYR A 109 13.56 -8.49 -19.45
N HIS A 110 12.77 -7.45 -19.13
CA HIS A 110 13.21 -6.06 -19.20
C HIS A 110 14.32 -5.76 -18.19
N GLY A 111 14.26 -6.37 -16.99
CA GLY A 111 15.34 -6.31 -16.01
C GLY A 111 16.65 -6.83 -16.59
N LEU A 112 16.61 -7.99 -17.25
CA LEU A 112 17.78 -8.61 -17.89
C LEU A 112 18.36 -7.77 -19.04
N GLU A 113 17.53 -7.15 -19.87
CA GLU A 113 18.01 -6.21 -20.90
C GLU A 113 18.71 -5.01 -20.27
N SER A 114 18.15 -4.45 -19.19
CA SER A 114 18.79 -3.36 -18.44
C SER A 114 20.13 -3.75 -17.80
N LEU A 115 20.27 -5.00 -17.35
CA LEU A 115 21.54 -5.55 -16.84
C LEU A 115 22.58 -5.70 -17.96
N SER A 116 22.15 -6.11 -19.17
CA SER A 116 23.03 -6.23 -20.33
C SER A 116 23.49 -4.87 -20.85
N GLU A 117 22.62 -3.86 -20.81
CA GLU A 117 22.94 -2.49 -21.21
C GLU A 117 23.76 -1.73 -20.17
N ALA A 118 23.63 -2.07 -18.89
CA ALA A 118 24.38 -1.48 -17.77
C ALA A 118 25.86 -1.93 -17.76
N LYS A 119 26.59 -1.63 -18.84
CA LYS A 119 28.03 -1.88 -18.95
C LYS A 119 28.89 -0.82 -18.24
N GLU A 120 28.32 0.35 -17.93
CA GLU A 120 29.07 1.50 -17.42
C GLU A 120 28.55 2.04 -16.06
N GLY A 121 27.57 1.38 -15.43
CA GLY A 121 26.94 1.87 -14.20
C GLY A 121 26.49 0.75 -13.27
N VAL A 122 26.11 1.12 -12.04
CA VAL A 122 25.47 0.19 -11.11
C VAL A 122 24.08 -0.13 -11.66
N PRO A 123 23.77 -1.39 -11.99
CA PRO A 123 22.44 -1.74 -12.47
C PRO A 123 21.38 -1.47 -11.39
N PRO A 124 20.14 -1.13 -11.78
CA PRO A 124 19.03 -1.11 -10.83
C PRO A 124 18.87 -2.49 -10.18
N ILE A 125 18.50 -2.53 -8.89
CA ILE A 125 18.16 -3.80 -8.23
C ILE A 125 16.93 -4.36 -8.94
N THR A 126 17.14 -5.45 -9.68
CA THR A 126 16.10 -6.21 -10.36
C THR A 126 16.20 -7.67 -9.93
N GLU A 127 15.05 -8.34 -9.84
CA GLU A 127 14.99 -9.75 -9.50
C GLU A 127 15.34 -10.59 -10.73
N ILE A 128 16.27 -11.52 -10.59
CA ILE A 128 16.58 -12.48 -11.65
C ILE A 128 15.49 -13.55 -11.61
N PRO A 129 14.81 -13.86 -12.73
CA PRO A 129 13.82 -14.92 -12.76
C PRO A 129 14.41 -16.24 -12.25
N VAL A 130 13.66 -16.95 -11.40
CA VAL A 130 14.12 -18.20 -10.76
C VAL A 130 14.57 -19.26 -11.78
N SER A 131 13.98 -19.25 -12.98
CA SER A 131 14.36 -20.12 -14.09
C SER A 131 15.79 -19.86 -14.58
N VAL A 132 16.19 -18.59 -14.68
CA VAL A 132 17.55 -18.17 -15.06
C VAL A 132 18.53 -18.45 -13.92
N ALA A 133 18.18 -18.06 -12.69
CA ALA A 133 19.02 -18.29 -11.52
C ALA A 133 19.30 -19.79 -11.29
N SER A 134 18.26 -20.63 -11.36
CA SER A 134 18.37 -22.09 -11.26
C SER A 134 19.28 -22.66 -12.36
N ARG A 135 19.10 -22.23 -13.61
CA ARG A 135 19.96 -22.66 -14.72
C ARG A 135 21.42 -22.25 -14.52
N LEU A 136 21.68 -21.04 -14.04
CA LEU A 136 23.04 -20.55 -13.80
C LEU A 136 23.71 -21.24 -12.60
N LEU A 137 22.94 -21.60 -11.57
CA LEU A 137 23.45 -22.27 -10.38
C LEU A 137 23.72 -23.76 -10.64
N PHE A 138 22.85 -24.45 -11.39
CA PHE A 138 22.94 -25.88 -11.66
C PHE A 138 23.51 -26.25 -13.03
N GLN A 139 23.98 -25.29 -13.83
CA GLN A 139 24.70 -25.65 -15.06
C GLN A 139 25.93 -26.51 -14.70
N PRO A 140 26.21 -27.58 -15.45
CA PRO A 140 27.41 -28.34 -15.24
C PRO A 140 28.62 -27.43 -15.49
N TRP A 141 29.54 -27.40 -14.54
CA TRP A 141 30.87 -26.81 -14.70
C TRP A 141 31.66 -27.70 -15.67
N THR A 142 31.40 -27.56 -16.97
CA THR A 142 32.23 -28.15 -18.02
C THR A 142 33.34 -27.20 -18.40
#